data_AF-A0A7R7CD83-F1
#
_entry.id   AF-A0A7R7CD83-F1
#
_cell.length_a   1.000
_cell.length_b   1.000
_cell.length_c   1.000
_cell.angle_alpha   90.00
_cell.angle_beta   90.00
_cell.angle_gamma   90.00
#
_symmetry.space_group_name_H-M   'P 1'
#
loop_
_entity.id
_entity.type
_entity.pdbx_description
1 polymer ?
#
loop_
_entity_poly.entity_id
_entity_poly.type
_entity_poly.pdbx_seq_one_letter_code
_entity_poly.pdbx_strand_id
1 'polypeptide(L)'
;MWARPRDGATIDSEGFLWSALVHRAAIARFAPDGTLDRLIDVPPKHPTSLAFGGPKLDTLYLTSLSDSGRLLDGDESAGGLYAIEGLGVAGLAGHRVTLP
;
A
#
# COMPACT_ATOMS: atom_id res chain seq x y z
N MET A 1 -8.91 0.38 16.99
CA MET A 1 -7.72 -0.51 16.96
C MET A 1 -7.42 -0.87 15.50
N TRP A 2 -6.31 -0.39 14.93
CA TRP A 2 -5.85 -0.70 13.56
C TRP A 2 -5.00 -1.99 13.50
N ALA A 3 -5.06 -2.81 14.55
CA ALA A 3 -4.12 -3.89 14.85
C ALA A 3 -4.47 -5.27 14.23
N ARG A 4 -5.07 -5.31 13.04
CA ARG A 4 -5.41 -6.55 12.30
C ARG A 4 -4.80 -6.53 10.90
N PRO A 5 -4.55 -7.70 10.27
CA PRO A 5 -3.28 -7.98 9.62
C PRO A 5 -2.95 -6.96 8.53
N ARG A 6 -1.74 -6.44 8.67
CA ARG A 6 -1.04 -5.63 7.68
C ARG A 6 -0.28 -6.61 6.80
N ASP A 7 -0.40 -6.44 5.50
CA ASP A 7 0.40 -7.19 4.53
C ASP A 7 1.64 -6.34 4.22
N GLY A 8 1.74 -5.79 3.02
CA GLY A 8 2.84 -4.94 2.59
C GLY A 8 2.83 -3.54 3.19
N ALA A 9 4.03 -2.97 3.24
CA ALA A 9 4.28 -1.61 3.70
C ALA A 9 5.47 -0.98 2.96
N THR A 10 5.49 0.36 2.94
CA THR A 10 6.60 1.16 2.39
C THR A 10 6.76 2.45 3.20
N ILE A 11 7.86 3.17 3.00
CA ILE A 11 8.16 4.45 3.64
C ILE A 11 8.20 5.55 2.57
N ASP A 12 7.62 6.71 2.87
CA ASP A 12 7.77 7.89 2.02
C ASP A 12 9.00 8.74 2.39
N SER A 13 9.30 9.75 1.57
CA SER A 13 10.47 10.61 1.76
C SER A 13 10.43 11.49 3.02
N GLU A 14 9.27 11.59 3.68
CA GLU A 14 9.08 12.29 4.95
C GLU A 14 9.26 11.35 6.15
N GLY A 15 9.50 10.06 5.92
CA GLY A 15 9.69 9.05 6.96
C GLY A 15 8.40 8.42 7.48
N PHE A 16 7.26 8.63 6.82
CA PHE A 16 5.99 8.04 7.24
C PHE A 16 5.80 6.64 6.65
N LEU A 17 5.21 5.76 7.44
CA LEU A 17 4.91 4.37 7.06
C LEU A 17 3.55 4.27 6.39
N TRP A 18 3.54 3.78 5.15
CA TRP A 18 2.35 3.39 4.42
C TRP A 18 2.13 1.89 4.56
N SER A 19 0.90 1.45 4.84
CA SER A 19 0.56 0.04 5.00
C SER A 19 -0.79 -0.32 4.38
N ALA A 20 -0.85 -1.46 3.70
CA ALA A 20 -2.08 -2.05 3.17
C ALA A 20 -2.86 -2.77 4.28
N LEU A 21 -4.15 -2.47 4.40
CA LEU A 21 -5.05 -3.05 5.40
C LEU A 21 -6.02 -4.03 4.74
N VAL A 22 -5.59 -5.30 4.62
CA VAL A 22 -6.22 -6.37 3.79
C VAL A 22 -7.69 -6.64 4.11
N HIS A 23 -8.14 -6.43 5.35
CA HIS A 23 -9.54 -6.66 5.73
C HIS A 23 -10.34 -5.38 5.91
N ARG A 24 -9.72 -4.22 5.63
CA ARG A 24 -10.38 -2.92 5.76
C ARG A 24 -10.67 -2.29 4.39
N ALA A 25 -10.17 -2.86 3.29
CA ALA A 25 -10.22 -2.24 1.97
C ALA A 25 -9.65 -0.81 2.03
N ALA A 26 -8.49 -0.65 2.66
CA ALA A 26 -7.87 0.66 2.88
C ALA A 26 -6.35 0.59 2.92
N ILE A 27 -5.72 1.75 2.75
CA ILE A 27 -4.33 2.00 3.05
C ILE A 27 -4.24 3.03 4.19
N ALA A 28 -3.24 2.89 5.05
CA ALA A 28 -3.00 3.82 6.14
C ALA A 28 -1.58 4.38 6.08
N ARG A 29 -1.44 5.66 6.41
CA ARG A 29 -0.17 6.35 6.61
C ARG A 29 0.01 6.65 8.08
N PHE A 30 1.14 6.26 8.65
CA PHE A 30 1.49 6.48 10.04
C PHE A 30 2.72 7.37 10.14
N ALA A 31 2.68 8.32 11.07
CA ALA A 31 3.83 9.15 11.40
C ALA A 31 4.93 8.33 12.10
N PRO A 32 6.18 8.83 12.15
CA PRO A 32 7.29 8.13 12.81
C PRO A 32 7.07 7.81 14.29
N ASP A 33 6.18 8.56 14.98
CA ASP A 33 5.80 8.32 16.37
C ASP A 33 4.68 7.25 16.52
N GLY A 34 4.21 6.68 15.41
CA GLY A 34 3.17 5.65 15.36
C GLY A 34 1.75 6.20 15.31
N THR A 35 1.55 7.53 15.28
CA THR A 35 0.21 8.12 15.11
C THR A 35 -0.31 7.90 13.69
N LEU A 36 -1.63 7.73 13.56
CA LEU A 36 -2.28 7.61 12.25
C LEU A 36 -2.41 8.99 11.61
N ASP A 37 -1.70 9.23 10.51
CA ASP A 37 -1.75 10.47 9.73
C ASP A 37 -2.91 10.45 8.71
N ARG A 38 -3.04 9.35 7.96
CA ARG A 38 -4.07 9.20 6.92
C ARG A 38 -4.64 7.80 6.90
N LEU A 39 -5.91 7.71 6.55
CA LEU A 39 -6.60 6.47 6.21
C LEU A 39 -7.37 6.72 4.92
N ILE A 40 -7.09 5.93 3.89
CA ILE A 40 -7.66 6.09 2.55
C ILE A 40 -8.32 4.77 2.18
N ASP A 41 -9.63 4.78 1.98
CA ASP A 41 -10.36 3.63 1.47
C ASP A 41 -9.99 3.40 -0.01
N VAL A 42 -9.91 2.13 -0.40
CA VAL A 42 -9.54 1.71 -1.76
C VAL A 42 -10.60 0.74 -2.30
N PRO A 43 -10.77 0.66 -3.64
CA PRO A 43 -11.73 -0.26 -4.24
C PRO A 43 -11.53 -1.75 -3.88
N PRO A 44 -10.31 -2.34 -3.99
CA PRO A 44 -10.14 -3.76 -3.73
C PRO A 44 -10.37 -4.06 -2.25
N LYS A 45 -11.14 -5.10 -1.96
CA LYS A 45 -11.37 -5.57 -0.60
C LYS A 45 -10.09 -6.03 0.09
N HIS A 46 -9.18 -6.59 -0.68
CA HIS A 46 -7.95 -7.23 -0.22
C HIS A 46 -6.69 -6.58 -0.82
N PRO A 47 -6.35 -5.33 -0.42
CA PRO A 47 -5.08 -4.73 -0.78
C PRO A 47 -3.92 -5.50 -0.15
N THR A 48 -2.84 -5.74 -0.90
CA THR A 48 -1.70 -6.58 -0.46
C THR A 48 -0.42 -5.79 -0.25
N SER A 49 0.07 -5.02 -1.22
CA SER A 49 1.37 -4.36 -1.09
C SER A 49 1.42 -3.01 -1.79
N LEU A 50 2.40 -2.20 -1.39
CA LEU A 50 2.54 -0.79 -1.75
C LEU A 50 3.97 -0.49 -2.19
N ALA A 51 4.12 0.25 -3.26
CA ALA A 51 5.41 0.77 -3.71
C ALA A 51 5.25 2.13 -4.38
N PHE A 52 6.10 3.08 -4.02
CA PHE A 52 6.19 4.33 -4.77
C PHE A 52 6.92 4.12 -6.09
N GLY A 53 6.44 4.77 -7.14
CA GLY A 53 6.99 4.69 -8.49
C GLY A 53 6.63 5.92 -9.32
N GLY A 54 6.74 5.78 -10.64
CA GLY A 54 6.66 6.91 -11.56
C GLY A 54 7.96 7.73 -11.62
N PRO A 55 8.12 8.61 -12.62
CA PRO A 55 9.39 9.34 -12.83
C PRO A 55 9.80 10.25 -11.67
N LYS A 56 8.84 10.68 -10.84
CA LYS A 56 9.05 11.56 -9.69
C LYS A 56 8.87 10.86 -8.34
N LEU A 57 8.62 9.54 -8.35
CA LEU A 57 8.28 8.75 -7.16
C LEU A 57 7.03 9.26 -6.42
N ASP A 58 6.11 9.95 -7.09
CA ASP A 58 4.88 10.53 -6.52
C ASP A 58 3.61 9.72 -6.81
N THR A 59 3.75 8.54 -7.44
CA THR A 59 2.66 7.57 -7.63
C THR A 59 2.83 6.42 -6.64
N LEU A 60 1.81 6.17 -5.81
CA LEU A 60 1.77 4.98 -4.95
C LEU A 60 1.04 3.86 -5.66
N TYR A 61 1.78 2.84 -6.10
CA TYR A 61 1.20 1.63 -6.67
C TYR A 61 0.71 0.70 -5.56
N LEU A 62 -0.48 0.13 -5.75
CA LEU A 62 -1.12 -0.80 -4.83
C LEU A 62 -1.48 -2.09 -5.57
N THR A 63 -0.96 -3.22 -5.08
CA THR A 63 -1.40 -4.55 -5.52
C THR A 63 -2.58 -5.04 -4.67
N SER A 64 -3.38 -5.93 -5.23
CA SER A 64 -4.47 -6.60 -4.51
C SER A 64 -4.54 -8.09 -4.87
N LEU A 65 -5.27 -8.88 -4.08
CA LEU A 65 -5.50 -10.31 -4.34
C LEU A 65 -6.97 -10.56 -4.67
N SER A 66 -7.23 -11.50 -5.58
CA SER A 66 -8.56 -12.07 -5.83
C SER A 66 -8.68 -13.48 -5.28
N ASP A 67 -7.62 -14.29 -5.34
CA ASP A 67 -7.61 -15.64 -4.81
C ASP A 67 -6.27 -15.98 -4.15
N SER A 68 -6.31 -16.42 -2.89
CA SER A 68 -5.16 -16.93 -2.13
C SER A 68 -5.27 -18.43 -1.78
N GLY A 69 -6.30 -19.11 -2.29
CA GLY A 69 -6.73 -20.45 -1.88
C GLY A 69 -7.46 -20.50 -0.53
N ARG A 70 -7.43 -19.41 0.25
CA ARG A 70 -8.13 -19.25 1.55
C ARG A 70 -9.09 -18.08 1.58
N LEU A 71 -8.84 -17.08 0.74
CA LEU A 71 -9.69 -15.92 0.49
C LEU A 71 -9.97 -15.90 -1.00
N LEU A 72 -11.25 -15.81 -1.36
CA LEU A 72 -11.73 -15.66 -2.73
C LEU A 72 -12.60 -14.40 -2.79
N ASP A 73 -12.30 -13.54 -3.74
CA ASP A 73 -13.06 -12.34 -4.07
C ASP A 73 -13.30 -12.30 -5.58
N GLY A 74 -14.58 -12.34 -5.97
CA GLY A 74 -15.02 -12.33 -7.36
C GLY A 74 -15.42 -10.95 -7.86
N ASP A 75 -15.24 -9.90 -7.05
CA ASP A 75 -15.49 -8.52 -7.47
C ASP A 75 -14.50 -8.10 -8.58
N GLU A 76 -14.96 -7.24 -9.50
CA GLU A 76 -14.13 -6.76 -10.62
C GLU A 76 -12.90 -5.97 -10.15
N SER A 77 -12.95 -5.39 -8.95
CA SER A 77 -11.84 -4.69 -8.32
C SER A 77 -10.78 -5.64 -7.74
N ALA A 78 -11.05 -6.93 -7.61
CA ALA A 78 -10.13 -7.86 -6.98
C ALA A 78 -8.95 -8.26 -7.90
N GLY A 79 -7.76 -8.45 -7.33
CA GLY A 79 -6.58 -8.91 -8.07
C GLY A 79 -5.93 -7.88 -9.00
N GLY A 80 -6.44 -6.64 -9.03
CA GLY A 80 -5.91 -5.54 -9.83
C GLY A 80 -4.65 -4.88 -9.27
N LEU A 81 -3.99 -4.11 -10.14
CA LEU A 81 -2.93 -3.15 -9.82
C LEU A 81 -3.50 -1.73 -9.96
N TYR A 82 -3.34 -0.94 -8.90
CA TYR A 82 -3.87 0.42 -8.80
C TYR A 82 -2.74 1.43 -8.74
N ALA A 83 -2.94 2.60 -9.34
CA ALA A 83 -2.06 3.76 -9.21
C ALA A 83 -2.80 4.86 -8.44
N ILE A 84 -2.22 5.31 -7.33
CA ILE A 84 -2.77 6.36 -6.47
C ILE A 84 -1.88 7.59 -6.61
N GLU A 85 -2.45 8.68 -7.10
CA GLU A 85 -1.76 9.94 -7.39
C GLU A 85 -2.30 11.07 -6.50
N GLY A 86 -1.61 12.21 -6.48
CA GLY A 86 -2.08 13.40 -5.74
C GLY A 86 -1.97 13.28 -4.22
N LEU A 87 -1.14 12.37 -3.70
CA LEU A 87 -0.90 12.21 -2.26
C LEU A 87 -0.08 13.37 -1.65
N GLY A 88 0.52 14.21 -2.49
CA GLY A 88 1.33 15.36 -2.06
C GLY A 88 2.67 14.98 -1.42
N VAL A 89 3.08 13.72 -1.54
CA VAL A 89 4.34 13.19 -1.01
C VAL A 89 4.97 12.25 -2.04
N ALA A 90 6.30 12.14 -1.99
CA ALA A 90 7.06 11.23 -2.84
C ALA A 90 7.63 10.07 -2.01
N GLY A 91 7.94 8.97 -2.67
CA GLY A 91 8.63 7.84 -2.07
C GLY A 91 10.14 7.92 -2.16
N LEU A 92 10.76 6.80 -1.77
CA LEU A 92 12.19 6.55 -1.92
C LEU A 92 12.41 5.53 -3.03
N ALA A 93 13.54 5.65 -3.73
CA ALA A 93 13.93 4.65 -4.72
C ALA A 93 14.20 3.31 -4.04
N GLY A 94 13.63 2.24 -4.59
CA GLY A 94 13.87 0.89 -4.08
C GLY A 94 15.35 0.54 -4.06
N HIS A 95 15.82 -0.05 -2.96
CA HIS A 95 17.20 -0.50 -2.86
C HIS A 95 17.48 -1.62 -3.86
N ARG A 96 18.56 -1.46 -4.64
CA ARG A 96 19.05 -2.50 -5.55
C ARG A 96 19.94 -3.46 -4.77
N VAL A 97 19.57 -4.73 -4.74
CA VAL A 97 20.42 -5.80 -4.22
C VAL A 97 21.27 -6.33 -5.37
N THR A 98 22.60 -6.25 -5.24
CA THR A 98 23.55 -6.84 -6.19
C THR A 98 24.05 -8.15 -5.62
N LEU A 99 23.90 -9.24 -6.39
CA LEU A 99 24.41 -10.56 -6.04
C LEU A 99 25.74 -10.81 -6.78
N PRO A 100 26.67 -11.60 -6.20
CA PRO A 100 27.93 -11.97 -6.85
C PRO A 100 27.73 -12.81 -8.12
#